data_AF-A0A3N0ZH56-F1
#
_entry.id   AF-A0A3N0ZH56-F1
#
_cell.length_a   1.000
_cell.length_b   1.000
_cell.length_c   1.000
_cell.angle_alpha   90.00
_cell.angle_beta   90.00
_cell.angle_gamma   90.00
#
_symmetry.space_group_name_H-M   'P 1'
#
loop_
_entity.id
_entity.type
_entity.pdbx_description
1 polymer ?
#
loop_
_entity_poly.entity_id
_entity_poly.type
_entity_poly.pdbx_seq_one_letter_code
_entity_poly.pdbx_strand_id
1 'polypeptide(L)'
;MATQKELIEKLVDLLKRWQKIEDASIKNTTEIIKKTDNPLVHLVMEIIRQDSVMHRRTQQLLIDHFEKQPITMNPEELAAFWSLVEEHDEVEKKTIALAKEALQDVKSPIAKYLLEYLLYDETKHDNLLEEMNKIKQGMYPYGGY
;
A
#
# COMPACT_ATOMS: atom_id res chain seq x y z
N MET A 1 -13.69 -17.37 26.78
CA MET A 1 -12.79 -16.69 25.83
C MET A 1 -13.25 -17.07 24.43
N ALA A 2 -13.18 -16.16 23.46
CA ALA A 2 -13.55 -16.49 22.08
C ALA A 2 -12.52 -17.47 21.48
N THR A 3 -12.99 -18.41 20.67
CA THR A 3 -12.14 -19.35 19.94
C THR A 3 -11.41 -18.65 18.79
N GLN A 4 -10.31 -19.23 18.30
CA GLN A 4 -9.58 -18.72 17.13
C GLN A 4 -10.49 -18.56 15.91
N LYS A 5 -11.41 -19.51 15.71
CA LYS A 5 -12.40 -19.47 14.63
C LYS A 5 -13.32 -18.24 14.76
N GLU A 6 -13.87 -18.00 15.94
CA GLU A 6 -14.74 -16.85 16.20
C GLU A 6 -14.02 -15.51 16.03
N LEU A 7 -12.71 -15.46 16.34
CA LEU A 7 -11.89 -14.26 16.11
C LEU A 7 -11.67 -14.00 14.62
N ILE A 8 -11.40 -15.04 13.84
CA ILE A 8 -11.23 -14.95 12.38
C ILE A 8 -12.54 -14.51 11.72
N GLU A 9 -13.68 -15.11 12.09
CA GLU A 9 -15.00 -14.73 11.57
C GLU A 9 -15.30 -13.25 11.83
N LYS A 10 -15.04 -12.76 13.04
CA LYS A 10 -15.20 -11.34 13.37
C LYS A 10 -14.29 -10.42 12.56
N LEU A 11 -13.04 -10.83 12.31
CA LEU A 11 -12.10 -10.07 11.49
C LEU A 11 -12.60 -10.00 10.04
N VAL A 12 -13.01 -11.13 9.46
CA VAL A 12 -13.52 -11.18 8.09
C VAL A 12 -14.77 -10.32 7.94
N ASP A 13 -15.71 -10.38 8.89
CA ASP A 13 -16.90 -9.52 8.90
C ASP A 13 -16.56 -8.03 9.01
N LEU A 14 -15.51 -7.68 9.76
CA LEU A 14 -14.99 -6.31 9.82
C LEU A 14 -14.42 -5.88 8.47
N LEU A 15 -13.56 -6.69 7.85
CA LEU A 15 -12.96 -6.39 6.54
C LEU A 15 -14.03 -6.20 5.47
N LYS A 16 -15.06 -7.05 5.42
CA LYS A 16 -16.19 -6.91 4.48
C LYS A 16 -16.98 -5.62 4.68
N ARG A 17 -17.16 -5.16 5.93
CA ARG A 17 -17.80 -3.87 6.22
C ARG A 17 -16.89 -2.71 5.82
N TRP A 18 -15.59 -2.83 6.04
CA TRP A 18 -14.60 -1.83 5.63
C TRP A 18 -14.55 -1.67 4.10
N GLN A 19 -14.59 -2.77 3.33
CA GLN A 19 -14.65 -2.69 1.86
C GLN A 19 -15.82 -1.84 1.35
N LYS A 20 -16.97 -1.85 2.03
CA LYS A 20 -18.12 -0.98 1.67
C LYS A 20 -17.81 0.52 1.87
N ILE A 21 -16.97 0.85 2.84
CA ILE A 21 -16.48 2.21 3.07
C ILE A 21 -15.50 2.60 1.97
N GLU A 22 -14.60 1.70 1.57
CA GLU A 22 -13.70 1.95 0.43
C GLU A 22 -14.48 2.14 -0.88
N ASP A 23 -15.50 1.32 -1.14
CA ASP A 23 -16.39 1.48 -2.30
C ASP A 23 -17.10 2.85 -2.29
N ALA A 24 -17.54 3.31 -1.11
CA ALA A 24 -18.14 4.63 -0.95
C ALA A 24 -17.13 5.77 -1.18
N SER A 25 -15.88 5.60 -0.71
CA SER A 25 -14.78 6.53 -0.95
C SER A 25 -14.46 6.67 -2.45
N ILE A 26 -14.36 5.54 -3.16
CA ILE A 26 -14.14 5.50 -4.62
C ILE A 26 -15.26 6.22 -5.36
N LYS A 27 -16.52 5.98 -4.96
CA LYS A 27 -17.67 6.66 -5.57
C LYS A 27 -17.62 8.16 -5.29
N ASN A 28 -17.38 8.57 -4.05
CA ASN A 28 -17.39 9.98 -3.65
C ASN A 28 -16.29 10.77 -4.39
N THR A 29 -15.05 10.28 -4.37
CA THR A 29 -13.93 10.88 -5.11
C THR A 29 -14.23 11.02 -6.60
N THR A 30 -14.82 9.98 -7.22
CA THR A 30 -15.26 10.01 -8.63
C THR A 30 -16.30 11.11 -8.88
N GLU A 31 -17.25 11.33 -7.96
CA GLU A 31 -18.25 12.39 -8.09
C GLU A 31 -17.66 13.79 -7.87
N ILE A 32 -16.64 13.95 -7.03
CA ILE A 32 -15.93 15.22 -6.85
C ILE A 32 -15.16 15.57 -8.13
N ILE A 33 -14.42 14.61 -8.70
CA ILE A 33 -13.67 14.74 -9.95
C ILE A 33 -14.56 15.28 -11.07
N LYS A 34 -15.79 14.76 -11.21
CA LYS A 34 -16.75 15.20 -12.24
C LYS A 34 -17.25 16.64 -12.08
N LYS A 35 -17.10 17.25 -10.90
CA LYS A 35 -17.70 18.55 -10.54
C LYS A 35 -16.71 19.71 -10.55
N THR A 36 -15.46 19.46 -10.90
CA THR A 36 -14.40 20.46 -10.88
C THR A 36 -13.55 20.33 -12.14
N ASP A 37 -13.05 21.45 -12.66
CA ASP A 37 -12.02 21.46 -13.71
C ASP A 37 -10.65 21.84 -13.13
N ASN A 38 -10.55 22.02 -11.80
CA ASN A 38 -9.29 22.40 -11.16
C ASN A 38 -8.31 21.20 -11.17
N PRO A 39 -7.15 21.32 -11.82
CA PRO A 39 -6.23 20.20 -12.01
C PRO A 39 -5.63 19.68 -10.70
N LEU A 40 -5.44 20.55 -9.70
CA LEU A 40 -4.92 20.14 -8.39
C LEU A 40 -5.96 19.31 -7.63
N VAL A 41 -7.24 19.74 -7.65
CA VAL A 41 -8.33 18.99 -7.01
C VAL A 41 -8.51 17.63 -7.71
N HIS A 42 -8.43 17.60 -9.04
CA HIS A 42 -8.44 16.35 -9.81
C HIS A 42 -7.36 15.38 -9.33
N LEU A 43 -6.10 15.82 -9.35
CA LEU A 43 -4.96 14.98 -8.95
C LEU A 43 -5.13 14.42 -7.54
N VAL A 44 -5.46 15.28 -6.56
CA VAL A 44 -5.62 14.85 -5.16
C VAL A 44 -6.77 13.85 -5.00
N MET A 45 -7.89 14.06 -5.69
CA MET A 45 -9.01 13.10 -5.65
C MET A 45 -8.67 11.79 -6.36
N GLU A 46 -7.86 11.82 -7.41
CA GLU A 46 -7.40 10.62 -8.09
C GLU A 46 -6.46 9.78 -7.23
N ILE A 47 -5.52 10.41 -6.52
CA ILE A 47 -4.63 9.76 -5.55
C ILE A 47 -5.47 9.02 -4.50
N ILE A 48 -6.38 9.73 -3.81
CA ILE A 48 -7.21 9.13 -2.76
C ILE A 48 -8.08 8.00 -3.31
N ARG A 49 -8.62 8.16 -4.52
CA ARG A 49 -9.41 7.12 -5.17
C ARG A 49 -8.59 5.86 -5.43
N GLN A 50 -7.36 6.01 -5.94
CA GLN A 50 -6.46 4.89 -6.22
C GLN A 50 -6.05 4.17 -4.92
N ASP A 51 -5.78 4.91 -3.85
CA ASP A 51 -5.50 4.35 -2.53
C ASP A 51 -6.68 3.52 -2.02
N SER A 52 -7.91 4.03 -2.08
CA SER A 52 -9.10 3.26 -1.67
C SER A 52 -9.30 1.99 -2.51
N VAL A 53 -8.98 2.02 -3.81
CA VAL A 53 -8.99 0.80 -4.65
C VAL A 53 -7.96 -0.21 -4.14
N MET A 54 -6.75 0.24 -3.80
CA MET A 54 -5.70 -0.64 -3.29
C MET A 54 -6.05 -1.19 -1.90
N HIS A 55 -6.56 -0.36 -0.99
CA HIS A 55 -7.02 -0.80 0.34
C HIS A 55 -8.06 -1.90 0.25
N ARG A 56 -9.08 -1.71 -0.61
CA ARG A 56 -10.11 -2.70 -0.86
C ARG A 56 -9.52 -4.02 -1.37
N ARG A 57 -8.51 -3.95 -2.24
CA ARG A 57 -7.80 -5.13 -2.77
C ARG A 57 -7.00 -5.84 -1.68
N THR A 58 -6.27 -5.12 -0.83
CA THR A 58 -5.56 -5.67 0.34
C THR A 58 -6.52 -6.38 1.28
N GLN A 59 -7.66 -5.75 1.58
CA GLN A 59 -8.71 -6.36 2.41
C GLN A 59 -9.26 -7.64 1.75
N GLN A 60 -9.45 -7.64 0.44
CA GLN A 60 -9.92 -8.83 -0.28
C GLN A 60 -8.92 -9.98 -0.20
N LEU A 61 -7.63 -9.70 -0.32
CA LEU A 61 -6.58 -10.70 -0.21
C LEU A 61 -6.59 -11.37 1.17
N LEU A 62 -6.78 -10.58 2.24
CA LEU A 62 -6.92 -11.10 3.60
C LEU A 62 -8.20 -11.92 3.79
N ILE A 63 -9.34 -11.48 3.24
CA ILE A 63 -10.59 -12.25 3.28
C ILE A 63 -10.39 -13.60 2.57
N ASP A 64 -9.81 -13.59 1.38
CA ASP A 64 -9.57 -14.78 0.58
C ASP A 64 -8.57 -15.74 1.25
N HIS A 65 -7.58 -15.22 1.98
CA HIS A 65 -6.67 -16.00 2.82
C HIS A 65 -7.42 -16.90 3.82
N PHE A 66 -8.45 -16.36 4.48
CA PHE A 66 -9.20 -17.07 5.51
C PHE A 66 -10.39 -17.88 4.97
N GLU A 67 -11.09 -17.37 3.95
CA GLU A 67 -12.33 -17.99 3.45
C GLU A 67 -12.11 -18.96 2.28
N LYS A 68 -11.03 -18.81 1.51
CA LYS A 68 -10.79 -19.59 0.29
C LYS A 68 -9.54 -20.46 0.40
N GLN A 69 -8.38 -19.82 0.46
CA GLN A 69 -7.09 -20.52 0.49
C GLN A 69 -6.05 -19.68 1.22
N PRO A 70 -5.30 -20.26 2.17
CA PRO A 70 -4.20 -19.56 2.80
C PRO A 70 -3.17 -19.11 1.76
N ILE A 71 -2.71 -17.87 1.92
CA ILE A 71 -1.55 -17.35 1.20
C ILE A 71 -0.36 -18.21 1.60
N THR A 72 0.29 -18.78 0.59
CA THR A 72 1.53 -19.55 0.75
C THR A 72 2.55 -18.97 -0.20
N MET A 73 3.83 -19.14 0.14
CA MET A 73 4.95 -18.76 -0.71
C MET A 73 6.02 -19.82 -0.52
N ASN A 74 6.46 -20.43 -1.62
CA ASN A 74 7.53 -21.42 -1.56
C ASN A 74 8.92 -20.74 -1.61
N PRO A 75 10.00 -21.45 -1.26
CA PRO A 75 11.34 -20.87 -1.22
C PRO A 75 11.82 -20.30 -2.55
N GLU A 76 11.47 -20.96 -3.67
CA GLU A 76 11.84 -20.56 -5.01
C GLU A 76 11.13 -19.26 -5.43
N GLU A 77 9.82 -19.16 -5.17
CA GLU A 77 9.02 -17.95 -5.37
C GLU A 77 9.55 -16.78 -4.53
N LEU A 78 9.88 -17.05 -3.27
CA LEU A 78 10.47 -16.05 -2.37
C LEU A 78 11.82 -15.56 -2.93
N ALA A 79 12.70 -16.47 -3.34
CA ALA A 79 14.00 -16.11 -3.90
C ALA A 79 13.89 -15.29 -5.20
N ALA A 80 12.99 -15.68 -6.12
CA ALA A 80 12.77 -14.96 -7.38
C ALA A 80 12.15 -13.57 -7.15
N PHE A 81 11.24 -13.44 -6.18
CA PHE A 81 10.69 -12.15 -5.78
C PHE A 81 11.79 -11.22 -5.23
N TRP A 82 12.72 -11.75 -4.44
CA TRP A 82 13.78 -10.94 -3.84
C TRP A 82 14.74 -10.31 -4.84
N SER A 83 15.13 -11.02 -5.89
CA SER A 83 16.00 -10.42 -6.90
C SER A 83 15.34 -9.25 -7.62
N LEU A 84 14.01 -9.29 -7.81
CA LEU A 84 13.26 -8.19 -8.41
C LEU A 84 13.08 -7.00 -7.43
N VAL A 85 12.91 -7.29 -6.14
CA VAL A 85 12.75 -6.25 -5.11
C VAL A 85 14.04 -5.47 -4.88
N GLU A 86 15.20 -6.13 -4.89
CA GLU A 86 16.50 -5.46 -4.74
C GLU A 86 16.76 -4.45 -5.87
N GLU A 87 16.36 -4.76 -7.10
CA GLU A 87 16.42 -3.81 -8.22
C GLU A 87 15.50 -2.60 -8.01
N HIS A 88 14.31 -2.83 -7.44
CA HIS A 88 13.34 -1.76 -7.16
C HIS A 88 13.79 -0.85 -6.01
N ASP A 89 14.36 -1.40 -4.94
CA ASP A 89 14.91 -0.63 -3.80
C ASP A 89 15.96 0.40 -4.26
N GLU A 90 16.83 0.03 -5.20
CA GLU A 90 17.82 0.95 -5.77
C GLU A 90 17.21 2.05 -6.66
N VAL A 91 16.04 1.80 -7.25
CA VAL A 91 15.27 2.82 -7.96
C VAL A 91 14.63 3.79 -6.95
N GLU A 92 14.03 3.27 -5.89
CA GLU A 92 13.36 4.06 -4.84
C GLU A 92 14.32 5.04 -4.16
N LYS A 93 15.52 4.57 -3.78
CA LYS A 93 16.56 5.44 -3.18
C LYS A 93 16.93 6.62 -4.09
N LYS A 94 17.00 6.41 -5.41
CA LYS A 94 17.27 7.48 -6.38
C LYS A 94 16.11 8.46 -6.45
N THR A 95 14.87 7.97 -6.46
CA THR A 95 13.67 8.83 -6.47
C THR A 95 13.56 9.67 -5.20
N ILE A 96 13.84 9.09 -4.03
CA ILE A 96 13.91 9.81 -2.75
C ILE A 96 14.98 10.91 -2.77
N ALA A 97 16.17 10.62 -3.32
CA ALA A 97 17.24 11.60 -3.45
C ALA A 97 16.82 12.79 -4.33
N LEU A 98 16.21 12.51 -5.50
CA LEU A 98 15.68 13.54 -6.40
C LEU A 98 14.59 14.38 -5.74
N ALA A 99 13.67 13.75 -5.01
CA ALA A 99 12.61 14.47 -4.30
C ALA A 99 13.19 15.39 -3.20
N LYS A 100 14.19 14.92 -2.45
CA LYS A 100 14.89 15.72 -1.43
C LYS A 100 15.66 16.88 -2.06
N GLU A 101 16.35 16.67 -3.17
CA GLU A 101 17.04 17.72 -3.92
C GLU A 101 16.05 18.80 -4.40
N ALA A 102 14.94 18.38 -5.03
CA ALA A 102 13.90 19.29 -5.50
C ALA A 102 13.28 20.14 -4.37
N LEU A 103 13.19 19.59 -3.14
CA LEU A 103 12.66 20.27 -1.97
C LEU A 103 13.59 21.35 -1.37
N GLN A 104 14.89 21.36 -1.69
CA GLN A 104 15.84 22.32 -1.09
C GLN A 104 15.56 23.76 -1.54
N ASP A 105 15.24 23.95 -2.82
CA ASP A 105 15.11 25.28 -3.43
C ASP A 105 13.66 25.64 -3.81
N VAL A 106 12.69 24.77 -3.49
CA VAL A 106 11.29 25.00 -3.86
C VAL A 106 10.68 26.15 -3.05
N LYS A 107 10.25 27.19 -3.76
CA LYS A 107 9.56 28.35 -3.16
C LYS A 107 8.04 28.30 -3.32
N SER A 108 7.56 27.57 -4.32
CA SER A 108 6.12 27.44 -4.60
C SER A 108 5.48 26.51 -3.56
N PRO A 109 4.48 26.99 -2.78
CA PRO A 109 3.79 26.15 -1.80
C PRO A 109 3.11 24.92 -2.42
N ILE A 110 2.56 25.06 -3.63
CA ILE A 110 1.90 23.96 -4.34
C ILE A 110 2.92 22.92 -4.80
N ALA A 111 4.05 23.36 -5.37
CA ALA A 111 5.10 22.44 -5.79
C ALA A 111 5.70 21.71 -4.57
N LYS A 112 5.92 22.44 -3.47
CA LYS A 112 6.40 21.85 -2.22
C LYS A 112 5.44 20.76 -1.71
N TYR A 113 4.15 21.04 -1.65
CA TYR A 113 3.13 20.07 -1.23
C TYR A 113 3.15 18.80 -2.09
N LEU A 114 3.23 18.93 -3.42
CA LEU A 114 3.25 17.77 -4.32
C LEU A 114 4.57 16.99 -4.24
N LEU A 115 5.70 17.66 -4.06
CA LEU A 115 7.00 17.00 -3.87
C LEU A 115 7.08 16.29 -2.51
N GLU A 116 6.49 16.86 -1.45
CA GLU A 116 6.36 16.20 -0.15
C GLU A 116 5.47 14.95 -0.23
N TYR A 117 4.39 15.00 -1.01
CA TYR A 117 3.55 13.83 -1.31
C TYR A 117 4.35 12.72 -2.01
N LEU A 118 5.10 13.05 -3.06
CA LEU A 118 5.96 12.07 -3.75
C LEU A 118 6.98 11.45 -2.79
N LEU A 119 7.69 12.27 -2.01
CA LEU A 119 8.66 11.78 -1.03
C LEU A 119 8.02 10.85 0.01
N TYR A 120 6.81 11.17 0.46
CA TYR A 120 6.06 10.33 1.40
C TYR A 120 5.75 8.96 0.80
N ASP A 121 5.30 8.91 -0.45
CA ASP A 121 4.97 7.66 -1.13
C ASP A 121 6.20 6.78 -1.38
N GLU A 122 7.31 7.34 -1.84
CA GLU A 122 8.53 6.53 -2.03
C GLU A 122 9.11 6.04 -0.69
N THR A 123 9.02 6.85 0.36
CA THR A 123 9.40 6.40 1.72
C THR A 123 8.47 5.28 2.21
N LYS A 124 7.19 5.33 1.88
CA LYS A 124 6.23 4.25 2.18
C LYS A 124 6.59 2.97 1.41
N HIS A 125 7.00 3.06 0.14
CA HIS A 125 7.43 1.92 -0.66
C HIS A 125 8.70 1.26 -0.08
N ASP A 126 9.72 2.06 0.23
CA ASP A 126 10.96 1.62 0.89
C ASP A 126 10.67 0.81 2.16
N ASN A 127 9.83 1.35 3.05
CA ASN A 127 9.41 0.67 4.27
C ASN A 127 8.66 -0.65 4.01
N LEU A 128 7.78 -0.69 3.01
CA LEU A 128 7.05 -1.93 2.67
C LEU A 128 8.01 -3.05 2.22
N LEU A 129 9.04 -2.71 1.45
CA LEU A 129 10.05 -3.66 1.00
C LEU A 129 10.96 -4.12 2.14
N GLU A 130 11.32 -3.22 3.06
CA GLU A 130 12.09 -3.57 4.26
C GLU A 130 11.33 -4.55 5.16
N GLU A 131 10.03 -4.32 5.38
CA GLU A 131 9.19 -5.23 6.18
C GLU A 131 9.03 -6.59 5.52
N MET A 132 8.91 -6.66 4.19
CA MET A 132 8.95 -7.94 3.47
C MET A 132 10.28 -8.67 3.71
N ASN A 133 11.41 -7.95 3.80
CA ASN A 133 12.72 -8.56 3.99
C ASN A 133 12.85 -9.16 5.40
N LYS A 134 12.20 -8.55 6.40
CA LYS A 134 12.09 -9.12 7.75
C LYS A 134 11.30 -10.43 7.75
N ILE A 135 10.21 -10.50 6.97
CA ILE A 135 9.43 -11.75 6.80
C ILE A 135 10.31 -12.86 6.19
N LYS A 136 11.13 -12.55 5.17
CA LYS A 136 12.10 -13.50 4.59
C LYS A 136 13.06 -14.08 5.65
N GLN A 137 13.66 -13.21 6.46
CA GLN A 137 14.60 -13.62 7.51
C GLN A 137 13.90 -14.47 8.58
N GLY A 138 12.64 -14.17 8.89
CA GLY A 138 11.81 -14.97 9.78
C GLY A 138 11.40 -16.33 9.20
N MET A 139 11.37 -16.49 7.87
CA MET A 139 10.88 -17.71 7.20
C MET A 139 11.98 -18.75 6.88
N TYR A 140 13.28 -18.43 7.00
CA TYR A 140 14.38 -19.35 6.62
C TYR A 140 15.58 -19.32 7.61
N PRO A 141 16.12 -20.46 8.09
CA PRO A 141 15.58 -21.83 8.15
C PRO A 141 14.91 -22.15 9.51
N TYR A 142 14.75 -21.18 10.41
CA TYR A 142 14.28 -21.41 11.78
C TYR A 142 13.32 -20.32 12.29
N GLY A 143 12.29 -19.99 11.52
CA GLY A 143 11.11 -19.29 12.04
C GLY A 143 10.35 -20.16 13.03
N GLY A 144 10.95 -20.37 14.21
CA GLY A 144 10.42 -21.23 15.25
C GLY A 144 9.17 -20.65 15.91
N TYR A 145 8.17 -21.53 16.04
CA TYR A 145 7.05 -21.56 16.99
C TYR A 145 6.20 -20.29 17.19
#